data_AF-A0A6V8Q3A7-F1
#
_entry.id   AF-A0A6V8Q3A7-F1
#
_cell.length_a   1.000
_cell.length_b   1.000
_cell.length_c   1.000
_cell.angle_alpha   90.00
_cell.angle_beta   90.00
_cell.angle_gamma   90.00
#
_symmetry.space_group_name_H-M   'P 1'
#
loop_
_entity.id
_entity.type
_entity.pdbx_description
1 polymer ?
#
loop_
_entity_poly.entity_id
_entity_poly.type
_entity_poly.pdbx_seq_one_letter_code
_entity_poly.pdbx_strand_id
1 'polypeptide(L)'
;MPAEILRSKIEKLKRERNAVILAHNYQIGEVQNIADFVGDSLGLSQQAAGTDADVIVFCGVHFMAETAAILCPQKVVLLPDLDAGCPMADMITADQLRGRKKQCPEATVVCYVNSTAEVKSESDICCTSANAAKVIDSLAGVEEILFCPGQISGPLRFHQDRQKNHPLERILPYSC
;
A
#
# COMPACT_ATOMS: atom_id res chain seq x y z
N MET A 1 -0.77 21.42 25.73
CA MET A 1 0.64 21.83 25.49
C MET A 1 0.65 22.75 24.28
N PRO A 2 1.32 23.92 24.31
CA PRO A 2 1.41 24.82 23.17
C PRO A 2 2.01 24.14 21.92
N ALA A 3 1.51 24.45 20.73
CA ALA A 3 1.90 23.81 19.46
C ALA A 3 3.40 23.94 19.16
N GLU A 4 4.02 25.08 19.49
CA GLU A 4 5.46 25.30 19.30
C GLU A 4 6.32 24.38 20.18
N ILE A 5 5.88 24.12 21.42
CA ILE A 5 6.56 23.20 22.33
C ILE A 5 6.49 21.77 21.79
N LEU A 6 5.33 21.36 21.23
CA LEU A 6 5.17 20.06 20.59
C LEU A 6 6.10 19.91 19.37
N ARG A 7 6.10 20.88 18.46
CA ARG A 7 6.95 20.88 17.26
C ARG A 7 8.42 20.79 17.63
N SER A 8 8.89 21.60 18.57
CA SER A 8 10.28 21.58 19.03
C SER A 8 10.68 20.21 19.60
N LYS A 9 9.77 19.58 20.36
CA LYS A 9 9.99 18.25 20.93
C LYS A 9 10.06 17.16 19.85
N ILE A 10 9.21 17.23 18.82
CA ILE A 10 9.22 16.33 17.68
C ILE A 10 10.54 16.46 16.91
N GLU A 11 10.96 17.69 16.57
CA GLU A 11 12.22 17.93 15.84
C GLU A 11 13.46 17.51 16.62
N LYS A 12 13.41 17.63 17.96
CA LYS A 12 14.47 17.10 18.83
C LYS A 12 14.52 15.57 18.74
N LEU A 13 13.39 14.89 18.96
CA LEU A 13 13.33 13.42 18.93
C LEU A 13 13.66 12.86 17.55
N LYS A 14 13.22 13.52 16.47
CA LYS A 14 13.52 13.14 15.09
C LYS A 14 15.04 13.05 14.86
N ARG A 15 15.78 14.07 15.30
CA ARG A 15 17.25 14.10 15.21
C ARG A 15 17.92 13.07 16.12
N GLU A 16 17.48 12.97 17.37
CA GLU A 16 18.06 12.00 18.33
C GLU A 16 17.87 10.55 17.91
N ARG A 17 16.82 10.25 17.14
CA ARG A 17 16.49 8.90 16.67
C ARG A 17 16.90 8.64 15.23
N ASN A 18 17.54 9.60 14.55
CA ASN A 18 17.78 9.54 13.11
C ASN A 18 16.50 9.09 12.35
N ALA A 19 15.39 9.77 12.64
CA ALA A 19 14.07 9.40 12.15
C ALA A 19 13.66 10.26 10.95
N VAL A 20 12.79 9.68 10.11
CA VAL A 20 12.03 10.41 9.09
C VAL A 20 10.54 10.29 9.36
N ILE A 21 9.81 11.38 9.13
CA ILE A 21 8.36 11.45 9.26
C ILE A 21 7.76 11.46 7.85
N LEU A 22 6.91 10.47 7.57
CA LEU A 22 6.16 10.35 6.32
C LEU A 22 4.71 10.72 6.60
N ALA A 23 4.11 11.59 5.80
CA ALA A 23 2.68 11.92 5.92
C ALA A 23 1.94 11.62 4.62
N HIS A 24 0.87 10.84 4.73
CA HIS A 24 -0.05 10.66 3.60
C HIS A 24 -0.76 11.98 3.28
N ASN A 25 -1.11 12.20 2.01
CA ASN A 25 -1.82 13.40 1.52
C ASN A 25 -3.12 13.74 2.26
N TYR A 26 -3.72 12.77 2.97
CA TYR A 26 -4.96 12.96 3.76
C TYR A 26 -4.73 13.35 5.22
N GLN A 27 -3.48 13.46 5.66
CA GLN A 27 -3.17 13.93 7.01
C GLN A 27 -3.56 15.40 7.19
N ILE A 28 -3.86 15.80 8.42
CA ILE A 28 -4.11 17.20 8.75
C ILE A 28 -2.88 18.07 8.48
N GLY A 29 -3.10 19.35 8.17
CA GLY A 29 -2.03 20.27 7.76
C GLY A 29 -0.90 20.38 8.78
N GLU A 30 -1.20 20.32 10.09
CA GLU A 30 -0.17 20.36 11.14
C GLU A 30 0.80 19.18 11.07
N VAL A 31 0.31 17.99 10.70
CA VAL A 31 1.13 16.78 10.52
C VAL A 31 1.93 16.86 9.23
N GLN A 32 1.33 17.34 8.13
CA GLN A 32 2.06 17.55 6.88
C GLN A 32 3.20 18.57 7.05
N ASN A 33 2.98 19.64 7.82
CA ASN A 33 3.96 20.71 8.07
C ASN A 33 5.18 20.30 8.92
N ILE A 34 5.20 19.09 9.47
CA ILE A 34 6.36 18.53 10.21
C ILE A 34 6.95 17.29 9.53
N ALA A 35 6.33 16.82 8.44
CA ALA A 35 6.79 15.66 7.71
C ALA A 35 8.00 15.99 6.84
N ASP A 36 8.91 15.04 6.69
CA ASP A 36 10.03 15.16 5.75
C ASP A 36 9.57 14.82 4.33
N PHE A 37 8.58 13.95 4.19
CA PHE A 37 7.97 13.58 2.92
C PHE A 37 6.44 13.57 3.03
N VAL A 38 5.78 14.10 2.00
CA VAL A 38 4.33 14.07 1.84
C VAL A 38 4.01 13.46 0.48
N GLY A 39 3.11 12.47 0.44
CA GLY A 39 2.83 11.75 -0.79
C GLY A 39 1.78 10.65 -0.71
N ASP A 40 1.78 9.80 -1.73
CA ASP A 40 0.92 8.62 -1.82
C ASP A 40 1.55 7.39 -1.15
N SER A 41 0.76 6.32 -0.97
CA SER A 41 1.11 5.17 -0.14
C SER A 41 2.45 4.50 -0.49
N LEU A 42 2.61 4.06 -1.74
CA LEU A 42 3.79 3.32 -2.17
C LEU A 42 4.98 4.26 -2.39
N GLY A 43 4.75 5.46 -2.92
CA GLY A 43 5.80 6.45 -3.14
C GLY A 43 6.48 6.84 -1.82
N LEU A 44 5.71 7.06 -0.76
CA LEU A 44 6.28 7.33 0.58
C LEU A 44 7.15 6.18 1.08
N SER A 45 6.68 4.94 0.91
CA SER A 45 7.42 3.76 1.37
C SER A 45 8.72 3.57 0.57
N GLN A 46 8.72 3.87 -0.74
CA GLN A 46 9.91 3.84 -1.58
C GLN A 46 10.90 4.97 -1.25
N GLN A 47 10.40 6.19 -0.98
CA GLN A 47 11.24 7.31 -0.54
C GLN A 47 11.93 6.99 0.78
N ALA A 48 11.20 6.43 1.74
CA ALA A 48 11.74 6.03 3.04
C ALA A 48 12.79 4.92 2.94
N ALA A 49 12.64 3.99 1.99
CA ALA A 49 13.66 2.98 1.71
C ALA A 49 14.98 3.58 1.20
N GLY A 50 14.91 4.72 0.49
CA GLY A 50 16.07 5.42 -0.04
C GLY A 50 16.79 6.35 0.95
N THR A 51 16.34 6.47 2.19
CA THR A 51 17.00 7.32 3.20
C THR A 51 17.99 6.54 4.05
N ASP A 52 18.90 7.25 4.74
CA ASP A 52 19.79 6.67 5.76
C ASP A 52 19.19 6.70 7.17
N ALA A 53 17.87 6.94 7.28
CA ALA A 53 17.17 7.01 8.56
C ALA A 53 17.00 5.61 9.18
N ASP A 54 17.18 5.52 10.50
CA ASP A 54 17.01 4.29 11.28
C ASP A 54 15.54 4.03 11.65
N VAL A 55 14.76 5.12 11.77
CA VAL A 55 13.37 5.09 12.22
C VAL A 55 12.47 5.78 11.19
N ILE A 56 11.34 5.14 10.88
CA ILE A 56 10.27 5.70 10.06
C ILE A 56 9.06 5.92 10.95
N VAL A 57 8.59 7.17 11.05
CA VAL A 57 7.29 7.49 11.65
C VAL A 57 6.30 7.66 10.51
N PHE A 58 5.40 6.69 10.33
CA PHE A 58 4.44 6.67 9.24
C PHE A 58 3.11 7.27 9.70
N CYS A 59 2.88 8.54 9.39
CA CYS A 59 1.59 9.22 9.61
C CYS A 59 0.61 8.85 8.48
N GLY A 60 0.01 7.66 8.60
CA GLY A 60 -0.92 7.08 7.64
C GLY A 60 -1.81 6.06 8.32
N VAL A 61 -2.16 5.00 7.58
CA VAL A 61 -2.97 3.88 8.09
C VAL A 61 -2.14 2.59 8.12
N HIS A 62 -2.64 1.58 8.84
CA HIS A 62 -1.92 0.35 9.17
C HIS A 62 -1.19 -0.31 7.99
N PHE A 63 -1.89 -0.59 6.89
CA PHE A 63 -1.29 -1.27 5.73
C PHE A 63 -0.14 -0.49 5.09
N MET A 64 -0.13 0.85 5.22
CA MET A 64 0.93 1.69 4.68
C MET A 64 2.20 1.55 5.52
N ALA A 65 2.06 1.56 6.85
CA ALA A 65 3.16 1.30 7.76
C ALA A 65 3.73 -0.12 7.57
N GLU A 66 2.87 -1.13 7.39
CA GLU A 66 3.30 -2.49 7.02
C GLU A 66 4.09 -2.51 5.71
N THR A 67 3.63 -1.76 4.70
CA THR A 67 4.32 -1.67 3.40
C THR A 67 5.71 -1.04 3.56
N ALA A 68 5.85 0.00 4.38
CA ALA A 68 7.14 0.58 4.71
C ALA A 68 8.05 -0.43 5.44
N ALA A 69 7.51 -1.20 6.38
CA ALA A 69 8.26 -2.24 7.09
C ALA A 69 8.73 -3.37 6.17
N ILE A 70 7.89 -3.79 5.20
CA ILE A 70 8.24 -4.78 4.18
C ILE A 70 9.39 -4.28 3.31
N LEU A 71 9.36 -3.01 2.87
CA LEU A 71 10.40 -2.43 2.03
C LEU A 71 11.68 -2.04 2.81
N CYS A 72 11.55 -1.83 4.11
CA CYS A 72 12.63 -1.38 4.98
C CYS A 72 12.83 -2.35 6.16
N PRO A 73 13.15 -3.64 5.92
CA PRO A 73 13.13 -4.68 6.97
C PRO A 73 14.14 -4.45 8.10
N GLN A 74 15.13 -3.57 7.90
CA GLN A 74 16.15 -3.23 8.90
C GLN A 74 15.83 -1.96 9.69
N LYS A 75 14.78 -1.21 9.30
CA LYS A 75 14.38 0.05 9.93
C LYS A 75 13.25 -0.18 10.93
N VAL A 76 13.21 0.63 11.98
CA VAL A 76 12.07 0.62 12.91
C VAL A 76 10.94 1.43 12.30
N VAL A 77 9.77 0.83 12.09
CA VAL A 77 8.58 1.54 11.60
C VAL A 77 7.58 1.74 12.74
N LEU A 78 7.19 3.00 12.95
CA LEU A 78 6.25 3.42 13.98
C LEU A 78 4.98 3.97 13.32
N LEU A 79 3.83 3.45 13.74
CA LEU A 79 2.52 3.99 13.42
C LEU A 79 2.00 4.74 14.67
N PRO A 80 1.81 6.08 14.60
CA PRO A 80 1.42 6.87 15.78
C PRO A 80 0.08 6.46 16.40
N ASP A 81 -0.83 5.92 15.61
CA ASP A 81 -2.16 5.47 16.02
C ASP A 81 -2.46 4.10 15.40
N LEU A 82 -2.49 3.06 16.23
CA LEU A 82 -2.73 1.69 15.78
C LEU A 82 -4.18 1.47 15.31
N ASP A 83 -5.11 2.32 15.73
CA ASP A 83 -6.52 2.25 15.32
C ASP A 83 -6.76 2.92 13.95
N ALA A 84 -5.71 3.48 13.33
CA ALA A 84 -5.76 4.05 11.99
C ALA A 84 -5.90 2.96 10.90
N GLY A 85 -7.13 2.46 10.73
CA GLY A 85 -7.49 1.41 9.78
C GLY A 85 -7.86 1.91 8.38
N CYS A 86 -8.10 0.96 7.47
CA CYS A 86 -8.64 1.21 6.15
C CYS A 86 -9.71 0.16 5.83
N PRO A 87 -11.00 0.54 5.71
CA PRO A 87 -12.07 -0.42 5.46
C PRO A 87 -11.86 -1.25 4.19
N MET A 88 -11.13 -0.73 3.20
CA MET A 88 -10.78 -1.46 1.98
C MET A 88 -9.76 -2.57 2.24
N ALA A 89 -8.79 -2.36 3.14
CA ALA A 89 -7.83 -3.39 3.51
C ALA A 89 -8.49 -4.54 4.29
N ASP A 90 -9.58 -4.24 5.00
CA ASP A 90 -10.36 -5.22 5.78
C ASP A 90 -11.37 -6.01 4.93
N MET A 91 -11.46 -5.74 3.62
CA MET A 91 -12.40 -6.39 2.71
C MET A 91 -12.08 -7.85 2.41
N ILE A 92 -10.84 -8.29 2.65
CA ILE A 92 -10.37 -9.65 2.39
C ILE A 92 -9.36 -10.06 3.46
N THR A 93 -9.45 -11.31 3.93
CA THR A 93 -8.44 -11.92 4.80
C THR A 93 -7.54 -12.89 4.02
N ALA A 94 -6.37 -13.21 4.56
CA ALA A 94 -5.48 -14.20 3.96
C ALA A 94 -6.15 -15.58 3.83
N ASP A 95 -6.98 -15.98 4.80
CA ASP A 95 -7.77 -17.22 4.73
C ASP A 95 -8.77 -17.22 3.57
N GLN A 96 -9.48 -16.11 3.36
CA GLN A 96 -10.41 -15.96 2.24
C GLN A 96 -9.68 -16.00 0.91
N LEU A 97 -8.53 -15.33 0.80
CA LEU A 97 -7.70 -15.36 -0.41
C LEU A 97 -7.18 -16.79 -0.68
N ARG A 98 -6.69 -17.50 0.33
CA ARG A 98 -6.31 -18.92 0.21
C ARG A 98 -7.49 -19.79 -0.25
N GLY A 99 -8.69 -19.54 0.26
CA GLY A 99 -9.92 -20.20 -0.19
C GLY A 99 -10.19 -19.96 -1.67
N ARG A 100 -10.03 -18.73 -2.15
CA ARG A 100 -10.24 -18.36 -3.55
C ARG A 100 -9.16 -18.93 -4.47
N LYS A 101 -7.89 -18.93 -4.06
CA LYS A 101 -6.77 -19.57 -4.79
C LYS A 101 -7.04 -21.06 -5.05
N LYS A 102 -7.69 -21.78 -4.13
CA LYS A 102 -8.08 -23.19 -4.36
C LYS A 102 -9.12 -23.38 -5.46
N GLN A 103 -9.94 -22.35 -5.74
CA GLN A 103 -10.95 -22.38 -6.80
C GLN A 103 -10.37 -21.94 -8.14
N CYS A 104 -9.27 -21.18 -8.13
CA CYS A 104 -8.57 -20.65 -9.29
C CYS A 104 -7.06 -20.95 -9.17
N PRO A 105 -6.63 -22.23 -9.23
CA PRO A 105 -5.27 -22.63 -8.88
C PRO A 105 -4.19 -22.09 -9.84
N GLU A 106 -4.55 -21.80 -11.08
CA GLU A 106 -3.65 -21.26 -12.10
C GLU A 106 -3.68 -19.73 -12.19
N ALA A 107 -4.53 -19.06 -11.39
CA ALA A 107 -4.69 -17.62 -11.44
C ALA A 107 -3.51 -16.91 -10.76
N THR A 108 -2.95 -15.90 -11.43
CA THR A 108 -1.99 -14.99 -10.82
C THR A 108 -2.72 -13.98 -9.93
N VAL A 109 -2.31 -13.85 -8.69
CA VAL A 109 -2.93 -12.96 -7.71
C VAL A 109 -2.29 -11.57 -7.77
N VAL A 110 -3.08 -10.59 -8.19
CA VAL A 110 -2.73 -9.18 -8.17
C VAL A 110 -3.43 -8.49 -6.99
N CYS A 111 -2.64 -7.93 -6.08
CA CYS A 111 -3.12 -7.33 -4.84
C CYS A 111 -2.89 -5.82 -4.80
N TYR A 112 -3.92 -5.03 -4.52
CA TYR A 112 -3.74 -3.64 -4.16
C TYR A 112 -2.98 -3.53 -2.84
N VAL A 113 -2.05 -2.59 -2.73
CA VAL A 113 -1.30 -2.33 -1.50
C VAL A 113 -2.20 -1.98 -0.30
N ASN A 114 -3.43 -1.54 -0.57
CA ASN A 114 -4.53 -1.37 0.40
C ASN A 114 -5.07 -2.73 0.85
N SER A 115 -4.21 -3.56 1.44
CA SER A 115 -4.50 -4.90 1.99
C SER A 115 -3.49 -5.18 3.09
N THR A 116 -3.78 -6.10 4.01
CA THR A 116 -2.84 -6.43 5.09
C THR A 116 -1.57 -7.10 4.56
N ALA A 117 -0.48 -7.07 5.33
CA ALA A 117 0.75 -7.80 5.02
C ALA A 117 0.49 -9.30 4.81
N GLU A 118 -0.42 -9.90 5.56
CA GLU A 118 -0.81 -11.30 5.40
C GLU A 118 -1.44 -11.58 4.03
N VAL A 119 -2.37 -10.73 3.58
CA VAL A 119 -2.97 -10.86 2.24
C VAL A 119 -1.91 -10.67 1.15
N LYS A 120 -1.00 -9.70 1.31
CA LYS A 120 0.12 -9.50 0.38
C LYS A 120 1.02 -10.72 0.29
N SER A 121 1.25 -11.43 1.40
CA SER A 121 2.09 -12.65 1.43
C SER A 121 1.50 -13.81 0.63
N GLU A 122 0.18 -13.80 0.40
CA GLU A 122 -0.53 -14.78 -0.41
C GLU A 122 -0.65 -14.38 -1.89
N SER A 123 -0.10 -13.22 -2.26
CA SER A 123 -0.23 -12.61 -3.57
C SER A 123 1.06 -12.70 -4.38
N ASP A 124 0.94 -12.76 -5.72
CA ASP A 124 2.10 -12.85 -6.61
C ASP A 124 2.70 -11.48 -6.93
N ILE A 125 1.86 -10.45 -7.03
CA ILE A 125 2.29 -9.09 -7.31
C ILE A 125 1.38 -8.05 -6.67
N CYS A 126 1.98 -6.96 -6.16
CA CYS A 126 1.24 -5.84 -5.60
C CYS A 126 1.15 -4.65 -6.57
N CYS A 127 0.05 -3.91 -6.51
CA CYS A 127 -0.15 -2.68 -7.26
C CYS A 127 -0.78 -1.55 -6.43
N THR A 128 -0.70 -0.34 -6.97
CA THR A 128 -1.39 0.87 -6.51
C THR A 128 -2.26 1.38 -7.65
N SER A 129 -3.09 2.38 -7.38
CA SER A 129 -3.85 3.07 -8.43
C SER A 129 -2.93 3.69 -9.50
N ALA A 130 -1.71 4.08 -9.12
CA ALA A 130 -0.75 4.72 -10.02
C ALA A 130 -0.04 3.76 -10.99
N ASN A 131 0.08 2.47 -10.64
CA ASN A 131 0.81 1.48 -11.46
C ASN A 131 0.02 0.24 -11.85
N ALA A 132 -1.24 0.10 -11.43
CA ALA A 132 -2.06 -1.08 -11.74
C ALA A 132 -2.16 -1.39 -13.24
N ALA A 133 -2.28 -0.38 -14.10
CA ALA A 133 -2.27 -0.59 -15.56
C ALA A 133 -0.98 -1.27 -16.03
N LYS A 134 0.18 -0.77 -15.60
CA LYS A 134 1.49 -1.34 -15.96
C LYS A 134 1.66 -2.77 -15.45
N VAL A 135 1.16 -3.04 -14.23
CA VAL A 135 1.19 -4.39 -13.64
C VAL A 135 0.33 -5.35 -14.45
N ILE A 136 -0.90 -4.98 -14.79
CA ILE A 136 -1.79 -5.84 -15.60
C ILE A 136 -1.22 -6.06 -17.01
N ASP A 137 -0.66 -5.03 -17.64
CA ASP A 137 -0.05 -5.14 -18.96
C ASP A 137 1.19 -6.07 -18.93
N SER A 138 1.96 -6.09 -17.83
CA SER A 138 3.09 -7.03 -17.69
C SER A 138 2.66 -8.50 -17.59
N LEU A 139 1.37 -8.76 -17.32
CA LEU A 139 0.78 -10.09 -17.24
C LEU A 139 0.06 -10.47 -18.55
N ALA A 140 0.52 -9.95 -19.69
CA ALA A 140 -0.09 -10.17 -21.00
C ALA A 140 -0.36 -11.64 -21.37
N GLY A 141 0.53 -12.55 -20.96
CA GLY A 141 0.42 -14.00 -21.21
C GLY A 141 -0.27 -14.79 -20.10
N VAL A 142 -0.86 -14.12 -19.11
CA VAL A 142 -1.59 -14.79 -18.02
C VAL A 142 -3.06 -14.94 -18.40
N GLU A 143 -3.54 -16.17 -18.30
CA GLU A 143 -4.92 -16.59 -18.65
C GLU A 143 -5.95 -16.13 -17.59
N GLU A 144 -5.58 -16.14 -16.31
CA GLU A 144 -6.48 -15.74 -15.22
C GLU A 144 -5.73 -14.87 -14.19
N ILE A 145 -6.34 -13.74 -13.85
CA ILE A 145 -5.84 -12.80 -12.84
C ILE A 145 -6.87 -12.71 -11.73
N LEU A 146 -6.49 -13.14 -10.52
CA LEU A 146 -7.30 -12.92 -9.34
C LEU A 146 -6.95 -11.57 -8.72
N PHE A 147 -7.88 -10.63 -8.77
CA PHE A 147 -7.63 -9.26 -8.33
C PHE A 147 -8.24 -8.99 -6.95
N CYS A 148 -7.44 -8.47 -6.01
CA CYS A 148 -7.89 -8.20 -4.64
C CYS A 148 -7.28 -6.91 -4.03
N PRO A 149 -7.92 -6.29 -3.02
CA PRO A 149 -9.33 -6.41 -2.72
C PRO A 149 -10.16 -5.67 -3.78
N GLY A 150 -11.38 -6.13 -3.98
CA GLY A 150 -12.35 -5.51 -4.87
C GLY A 150 -12.19 -5.88 -6.34
N GLN A 151 -12.75 -5.02 -7.18
CA GLN A 151 -12.64 -5.08 -8.63
C GLN A 151 -11.66 -4.02 -9.12
N ILE A 152 -11.12 -4.22 -10.32
CA ILE A 152 -10.37 -3.15 -11.00
C ILE A 152 -11.23 -1.90 -11.17
N SER A 153 -10.61 -0.73 -10.98
CA SER A 153 -11.28 0.57 -11.05
C SER A 153 -11.77 0.88 -12.47
N GLY A 154 -12.75 1.79 -12.59
CA GLY A 154 -13.28 2.24 -13.88
C GLY A 154 -12.19 2.70 -14.86
N PRO A 155 -11.27 3.60 -14.49
CA PRO A 155 -10.17 4.02 -15.36
C PRO A 155 -9.29 2.87 -15.85
N LEU A 156 -9.01 1.89 -14.99
CA LEU A 156 -8.23 0.71 -15.36
C LEU A 156 -9.02 -0.20 -16.32
N ARG A 157 -10.33 -0.39 -16.10
CA ARG A 157 -11.21 -1.10 -17.05
C ARG A 157 -11.18 -0.45 -18.43
N PHE A 158 -11.38 0.87 -18.50
CA PHE A 158 -11.32 1.63 -19.75
C PHE A 158 -9.96 1.54 -20.45
N HIS A 159 -8.86 1.46 -19.70
CA HIS A 159 -7.53 1.27 -20.28
C HIS A 159 -7.41 -0.11 -20.94
N GLN A 160 -7.84 -1.17 -20.25
CA GLN A 160 -7.78 -2.55 -20.76
C GLN A 160 -8.67 -2.74 -22.00
N ASP A 161 -9.88 -2.17 -22.00
CA ASP A 161 -10.81 -2.21 -23.15
C ASP A 161 -10.18 -1.65 -24.44
N ARG A 162 -9.29 -0.66 -24.33
CA ARG A 162 -8.61 -0.09 -25.51
C ARG A 162 -7.47 -0.94 -26.03
N GLN A 163 -6.81 -1.73 -25.19
CA GLN A 163 -5.62 -2.48 -25.59
C GLN A 163 -5.94 -3.74 -26.41
N LYS A 164 -7.20 -4.20 -26.47
CA LYS A 164 -7.70 -5.38 -27.22
C LYS A 164 -7.01 -6.73 -26.96
N ASN A 165 -5.82 -6.75 -26.37
CA ASN A 165 -5.01 -7.94 -26.07
C ASN A 165 -5.18 -8.46 -24.63
N HIS A 166 -5.97 -7.78 -23.80
CA HIS A 166 -6.17 -8.13 -22.39
C HIS A 166 -7.67 -8.13 -22.07
N PRO A 167 -8.39 -9.22 -22.39
CA PRO A 167 -9.83 -9.28 -22.16
C PRO A 167 -10.14 -9.11 -20.67
N LEU A 168 -11.09 -8.25 -20.32
CA LEU A 168 -11.53 -8.04 -18.94
C LEU A 168 -12.01 -9.34 -18.25
N GLU A 169 -12.46 -10.31 -19.06
CA GLU A 169 -12.94 -11.63 -18.64
C GLU A 169 -11.88 -12.44 -17.90
N ARG A 170 -10.59 -12.18 -18.15
CA ARG A 170 -9.49 -12.82 -17.43
C ARG A 170 -9.30 -12.29 -16.01
N ILE A 171 -9.86 -11.13 -15.69
CA ILE A 171 -9.71 -10.47 -14.38
C ILE A 171 -10.88 -10.87 -13.50
N LEU A 172 -10.64 -11.86 -12.65
CA LEU A 172 -11.60 -12.38 -11.70
C LEU A 172 -11.62 -11.53 -10.43
N PRO A 173 -12.80 -11.09 -9.95
CA PRO A 173 -12.90 -10.51 -8.62
C PRO A 173 -12.64 -11.57 -7.54
N TYR A 174 -12.14 -11.13 -6.39
CA TYR A 174 -12.03 -11.99 -5.21
C TYR A 174 -13.39 -12.38 -4.61
N SER A 175 -14.41 -11.53 -4.76
CA SER A 175 -15.80 -11.78 -4.34
C SER A 175 -16.63 -12.30 -5.51
N CYS A 176 -17.39 -13.39 -5.30
CA CYS A 176 -18.36 -13.93 -6.26
C CYS A 176 -19.42 -12.91 -6.68
#